data_AF-A0A258C4R1-F1
#
_entry.id   AF-A0A258C4R1-F1
#
_cell.length_a   1.000
_cell.length_b   1.000
_cell.length_c   1.000
_cell.angle_alpha   90.00
_cell.angle_beta   90.00
_cell.angle_gamma   90.00
#
_symmetry.space_group_name_H-M   'P 1'
#
loop_
_entity.id
_entity.type
_entity.pdbx_description
1 polymer ?
#
loop_
_entity_poly.entity_id
_entity_poly.type
_entity_poly.pdbx_seq_one_letter_code
_entity_poly.pdbx_strand_id
1 'polypeptide(L)'
;MQLQQFVNSDALNDAFAAQLVTILEQAIAERGAAYLVVSGGRTPQVLFAKLADTPLAWEKVTVLLADDRYLPPDAEHSNERLVRNTLLQRHAANARFISLYA
;
A
#
# COMPACT_ATOMS: atom_id res chain seq x y z
N MET A 1 14.02 17.44 -2.89
CA MET A 1 14.05 16.17 -3.64
C MET A 1 15.33 15.45 -3.30
N GLN A 2 15.26 14.24 -2.73
CA GLN A 2 16.42 13.41 -2.41
C GLN A 2 16.44 12.22 -3.37
N LEU A 3 17.57 11.97 -4.03
CA LEU A 3 17.75 10.79 -4.86
C LEU A 3 18.35 9.68 -4.00
N GLN A 4 17.71 8.52 -4.00
CA GLN A 4 18.23 7.30 -3.39
C GLN A 4 18.40 6.25 -4.47
N GLN A 5 19.57 5.59 -4.49
CA GLN A 5 19.90 4.53 -5.43
C GLN A 5 20.08 3.23 -4.67
N PHE A 6 19.58 2.16 -5.27
CA PHE A 6 19.64 0.80 -4.72
C PHE A 6 20.28 -0.11 -5.77
N VAL A 7 20.94 -1.17 -5.28
CA VAL A 7 21.62 -2.14 -6.15
C VAL A 7 20.65 -2.92 -7.04
N ASN A 8 19.42 -3.11 -6.58
CA ASN A 8 18.34 -3.77 -7.32
C ASN A 8 16.96 -3.39 -6.75
N SER A 9 15.90 -3.86 -7.41
CA SER A 9 14.52 -3.59 -7.04
C SER A 9 14.12 -4.21 -5.69
N ASP A 10 14.68 -5.35 -5.31
CA ASP A 10 14.35 -6.00 -4.04
C ASP A 10 14.86 -5.19 -2.85
N ALA A 11 16.12 -4.73 -2.92
CA ALA A 11 16.71 -3.85 -1.91
C ALA A 11 15.96 -2.52 -1.80
N LEU A 12 15.48 -1.98 -2.94
CA LEU A 12 14.60 -0.81 -2.95
C LEU A 12 13.29 -1.10 -2.22
N ASN A 13 12.61 -2.20 -2.55
CA ASN A 13 11.32 -2.55 -1.97
C ASN A 13 11.43 -2.85 -0.47
N ASP A 14 12.51 -3.48 -0.02
CA ASP A 14 12.76 -3.73 1.42
C ASP A 14 12.94 -2.43 2.19
N ALA A 15 13.84 -1.55 1.70
CA ALA A 15 14.08 -0.26 2.33
C ALA A 15 12.81 0.60 2.34
N PHE A 16 12.07 0.61 1.24
CA PHE A 16 10.87 1.42 1.12
C PHE A 16 9.72 0.89 1.98
N ALA A 17 9.53 -0.43 2.07
CA ALA A 17 8.56 -1.04 2.97
C ALA A 17 8.85 -0.66 4.43
N ALA A 18 10.10 -0.80 4.88
CA ALA A 18 10.50 -0.45 6.25
C ALA A 18 10.25 1.04 6.56
N GLN A 19 10.57 1.92 5.60
CA GLN A 19 10.31 3.35 5.74
C GLN A 19 8.81 3.64 5.83
N LEU A 20 7.99 3.05 4.95
CA LEU A 20 6.54 3.25 4.98
C LEU A 20 5.94 2.77 6.31
N VAL A 21 6.35 1.60 6.80
CA VAL A 21 5.90 1.06 8.09
C VAL A 21 6.22 2.03 9.22
N THR A 22 7.46 2.53 9.27
CA THR A 22 7.87 3.52 10.28
C THR A 22 6.97 4.77 10.25
N ILE A 23 6.68 5.30 9.06
CA ILE A 23 5.80 6.48 8.89
C ILE A 23 4.36 6.16 9.34
N LEU A 24 3.85 4.97 9.01
CA LEU A 24 2.50 4.54 9.39
C LEU A 24 2.39 4.32 10.91
N GLU A 25 3.40 3.73 11.54
CA GLU A 25 3.45 3.56 13.00
C GLU A 25 3.48 4.90 13.72
N GLN A 26 4.33 5.83 13.27
CA GLN A 26 4.38 7.20 13.81
C GLN A 26 3.02 7.89 13.69
N ALA A 27 2.40 7.81 12.51
CA ALA A 27 1.07 8.33 12.28
C ALA A 27 0.01 7.74 13.24
N ILE A 28 0.02 6.42 13.43
CA ILE A 28 -0.88 5.75 14.36
C ILE A 28 -0.63 6.20 15.80
N ALA A 29 0.63 6.35 16.20
CA ALA A 29 1.01 6.80 17.54
C ALA A 29 0.56 8.24 17.81
N GLU A 30 0.69 9.13 16.83
CA GLU A 30 0.39 10.57 16.99
C GLU A 30 -1.11 10.88 17.01
N ARG A 31 -1.91 10.20 16.16
CA ARG A 31 -3.33 10.56 15.94
C ARG A 31 -4.29 9.38 15.97
N GLY A 32 -3.82 8.18 16.27
CA GLY A 32 -4.64 6.96 16.37
C GLY A 32 -5.00 6.30 15.03
N ALA A 33 -4.58 6.88 13.89
CA ALA A 33 -4.88 6.36 12.56
C ALA A 33 -3.83 6.77 11.52
N ALA A 34 -3.65 5.97 10.46
CA ALA A 34 -2.81 6.29 9.32
C ALA A 34 -3.58 6.21 8.00
N TYR A 35 -3.10 6.95 7.00
CA TYR A 35 -3.68 6.99 5.66
C TYR A 35 -2.57 6.72 4.66
N LEU A 36 -2.80 5.75 3.77
CA LEU A 36 -1.85 5.33 2.75
C LEU A 36 -2.50 5.48 1.38
N VAL A 37 -2.02 6.44 0.59
CA VAL A 37 -2.46 6.62 -0.80
C VAL A 37 -1.46 5.91 -1.71
N VAL A 38 -1.94 5.01 -2.56
CA VAL A 38 -1.09 4.19 -3.41
C VAL A 38 -1.42 4.34 -4.89
N SER A 39 -0.41 4.19 -5.74
CA SER A 39 -0.55 4.16 -7.20
C SER A 39 -0.66 2.73 -7.73
N GLY A 40 -1.26 2.60 -8.92
CA GLY A 40 -1.28 1.34 -9.64
C GLY A 40 0.05 0.96 -10.31
N GLY A 41 -0.04 0.00 -11.23
CA GLY A 41 1.09 -0.43 -12.06
C GLY A 41 1.75 -1.73 -11.58
N ARG A 42 2.88 -2.08 -12.21
CA ARG A 42 3.60 -3.33 -11.94
C ARG A 42 4.64 -3.20 -10.82
N THR A 43 5.32 -2.06 -10.76
CA THR A 43 6.36 -1.76 -9.78
C THR A 43 5.93 -1.99 -8.33
N PRO A 44 4.74 -1.54 -7.87
CA PRO A 44 4.38 -1.68 -6.46
C PRO A 44 3.94 -3.09 -6.05
N GLN A 45 3.79 -4.06 -6.97
CA GLN A 45 3.30 -5.41 -6.63
C GLN A 45 4.15 -6.11 -5.56
N VAL A 46 5.48 -6.04 -5.70
CA VAL A 46 6.41 -6.65 -4.74
C VAL A 46 6.40 -5.90 -3.41
N LEU A 47 6.36 -4.56 -3.47
CA LEU A 47 6.23 -3.71 -2.28
C LEU A 47 4.94 -4.01 -1.51
N PHE A 48 3.81 -4.12 -2.20
CA PHE A 48 2.50 -4.43 -1.60
C PHE A 48 2.49 -5.80 -0.95
N ALA A 49 3.09 -6.82 -1.58
CA ALA A 49 3.22 -8.13 -0.96
C ALA A 49 4.05 -8.09 0.33
N LYS A 50 5.16 -7.33 0.35
CA LYS A 50 5.98 -7.13 1.56
C LYS A 50 5.23 -6.39 2.66
N LEU A 51 4.49 -5.33 2.31
CA LEU A 51 3.64 -4.61 3.27
C LEU A 51 2.53 -5.52 3.82
N ALA A 52 1.91 -6.33 2.99
CA ALA A 52 0.87 -7.28 3.41
C ALA A 52 1.36 -8.29 4.45
N ASP A 53 2.64 -8.68 4.38
CA ASP A 53 3.33 -9.55 5.36
C ASP A 53 3.79 -8.83 6.62
N THR A 54 3.79 -7.50 6.65
CA THR A 54 4.39 -6.76 7.77
C THR A 54 3.40 -6.66 8.93
N PRO A 55 3.81 -7.03 10.16
CA PRO A 55 2.99 -6.80 11.35
C PRO A 55 2.89 -5.30 11.64
N LEU A 56 1.69 -4.75 11.50
CA LEU A 56 1.30 -3.38 11.80
C LEU A 56 -0.14 -3.41 12.31
N ALA A 57 -0.57 -2.40 13.06
CA ALA A 57 -1.97 -2.21 13.46
C ALA A 57 -2.83 -1.77 12.25
N TRP A 58 -2.97 -2.67 11.27
CA TRP A 58 -3.61 -2.42 9.98
C TRP A 58 -5.07 -1.98 10.09
N GLU A 59 -5.78 -2.39 11.14
CA GLU A 59 -7.13 -1.92 11.46
C GLU A 59 -7.22 -0.40 11.68
N LYS A 60 -6.09 0.26 11.94
CA LYS A 60 -5.97 1.72 12.07
C LYS A 60 -5.48 2.39 10.79
N VAL A 61 -5.23 1.62 9.72
CA VAL A 61 -4.76 2.12 8.44
C VAL A 61 -5.92 2.17 7.45
N THR A 62 -6.08 3.32 6.80
CA THR A 62 -6.99 3.48 5.65
C THR A 62 -6.18 3.61 4.37
N VAL A 63 -6.43 2.73 3.40
CA VAL A 63 -5.80 2.70 2.09
C VAL A 63 -6.74 3.34 1.06
N LEU A 64 -6.17 4.20 0.21
CA LEU A 64 -6.84 4.83 -0.93
C LEU A 64 -5.98 4.72 -2.18
N LEU A 65 -6.60 4.89 -3.35
CA LEU A 65 -5.90 5.00 -4.62
C LEU A 65 -5.62 6.48 -4.93
N ALA A 66 -4.44 6.77 -5.48
CA ALA A 66 -4.13 8.09 -6.04
C ALA A 66 -4.96 8.35 -7.31
N ASP A 67 -5.14 7.29 -8.12
CA ASP A 67 -5.87 7.26 -9.37
C ASP A 67 -6.39 5.85 -9.64
N ASP A 68 -7.47 5.73 -10.41
CA ASP A 68 -7.90 4.46 -11.01
C ASP A 68 -8.51 4.70 -12.39
N ARG A 69 -8.68 3.62 -13.13
CA ARG A 69 -9.45 3.55 -14.36
C ARG A 69 -10.91 3.42 -13.95
N TYR A 70 -11.80 4.13 -14.63
CA TYR A 70 -13.25 4.01 -14.40
C TYR A 70 -13.78 2.71 -15.01
N LEU A 71 -13.47 1.59 -14.35
CA LEU A 71 -13.83 0.22 -14.69
C LEU A 71 -14.41 -0.47 -13.44
N PRO A 72 -15.17 -1.56 -13.61
CA PRO A 72 -15.55 -2.40 -12.47
C PRO A 72 -14.33 -2.76 -11.60
N PRO A 73 -14.47 -2.81 -10.25
CA PRO A 73 -13.36 -3.07 -9.34
C PRO A 73 -12.63 -4.40 -9.54
N ASP A 74 -13.26 -5.38 -10.18
CA ASP A 74 -12.73 -6.70 -10.50
C ASP A 74 -12.13 -6.81 -11.91
N ALA A 75 -12.20 -5.73 -12.71
CA ALA A 75 -11.65 -5.68 -14.05
C ALA A 75 -10.13 -5.84 -14.04
N GLU A 76 -9.58 -6.47 -15.08
CA GLU A 76 -8.16 -6.83 -15.15
C GLU A 76 -7.22 -5.65 -14.88
N HIS A 77 -7.59 -4.47 -15.42
CA HIS A 77 -6.84 -3.24 -15.37
C HIS A 77 -7.28 -2.27 -14.26
N SER A 78 -8.11 -2.68 -13.30
CA SER A 78 -8.42 -1.87 -12.12
C SER A 78 -7.24 -1.86 -11.13
N ASN A 79 -6.86 -0.66 -10.66
CA ASN A 79 -5.88 -0.51 -9.59
C ASN A 79 -6.47 -0.97 -8.24
N GLU A 80 -7.78 -0.87 -8.04
CA GLU A 80 -8.45 -1.48 -6.90
C GLU A 80 -8.26 -3.00 -6.90
N ARG A 81 -8.46 -3.68 -8.05
CA ARG A 81 -8.18 -5.12 -8.15
C ARG A 81 -6.76 -5.46 -7.74
N LEU A 82 -5.79 -4.68 -8.23
CA LEU A 82 -4.38 -4.82 -7.89
C LEU A 82 -4.18 -4.72 -6.37
N VAL A 83 -4.66 -3.65 -5.74
CA VAL A 83 -4.50 -3.41 -4.30
C VAL A 83 -5.15 -4.51 -3.47
N ARG A 84 -6.37 -4.92 -3.84
CA ARG A 84 -7.08 -6.03 -3.17
C ARG A 84 -6.31 -7.33 -3.25
N ASN A 85 -5.73 -7.65 -4.40
CA ASN A 85 -5.04 -8.93 -4.62
C ASN A 85 -3.60 -8.96 -4.10
N THR A 86 -3.01 -7.82 -3.74
CA THR A 86 -1.60 -7.75 -3.35
C THR A 86 -1.39 -7.12 -1.97
N LEU A 87 -1.91 -5.92 -1.74
CA LEU A 87 -1.72 -5.19 -0.48
C LEU A 87 -2.71 -5.63 0.59
N LEU A 88 -4.00 -5.70 0.29
CA LEU A 88 -5.05 -6.01 1.28
C LEU A 88 -5.16 -7.52 1.54
N GLN A 89 -4.03 -8.13 1.89
CA GLN A 89 -3.87 -9.55 2.14
C GLN A 89 -3.17 -9.75 3.49
N ARG A 90 -3.27 -10.96 4.04
CA ARG A 90 -2.55 -11.36 5.27
C ARG A 90 -2.74 -10.37 6.43
N HIS A 91 -1.71 -9.72 6.95
CA HIS A 91 -1.85 -8.75 8.04
C HIS A 91 -2.62 -7.51 7.60
N ALA A 92 -2.34 -7.02 6.39
CA ALA A 92 -2.96 -5.83 5.82
C ALA A 92 -4.40 -6.03 5.33
N ALA A 93 -4.93 -7.26 5.37
CA ALA A 93 -6.35 -7.51 5.10
C ALA A 93 -7.29 -6.80 6.10
N ASN A 94 -6.79 -6.43 7.28
CA ASN A 94 -7.55 -5.68 8.28
C ASN A 94 -7.63 -4.17 8.00
N ALA A 95 -6.92 -3.67 6.98
CA ALA A 95 -6.97 -2.26 6.62
C ALA A 95 -8.32 -1.88 6.02
N ARG A 96 -8.76 -0.66 6.34
CA ARG A 96 -9.92 -0.07 5.66
C ARG A 96 -9.50 0.34 4.25
N PHE A 97 -10.34 0.08 3.25
CA PHE A 97 -10.12 0.54 1.88
C PHE A 97 -11.25 1.48 1.45
N ILE A 98 -10.89 2.60 0.82
CA ILE A 98 -11.85 3.53 0.21
C ILE A 98 -11.69 3.43 -1.31
N SER A 99 -12.72 2.91 -1.97
CA SER A 99 -12.78 2.80 -3.42
C SER A 99 -12.99 4.18 -4.06
N LEU A 100 -12.40 4.38 -5.25
CA LEU A 100 -12.73 5.50 -6.14
C LEU A 100 -13.88 5.17 -7.09
N TYR A 101 -14.30 3.91 -7.16
CA TYR A 101 -15.48 3.45 -7.88
C TYR A 101 -16.69 3.58 -6.95
N ALA A 102 -17.46 4.66 -7.13
CA ALA A 102 -18.65 5.00 -6.35
C ALA A 102 -19.87 5.19 -7.25
#